data_AF-A0A3N5NHF0-F1
#
_entry.id   AF-A0A3N5NHF0-F1
#
_cell.length_a   1.000
_cell.length_b   1.000
_cell.length_c   1.000
_cell.angle_alpha   90.00
_cell.angle_beta   90.00
_cell.angle_gamma   90.00
#
_symmetry.space_group_name_H-M   'P 1'
#
loop_
_entity.id
_entity.type
_entity.pdbx_description
1 polymer ?
#
loop_
_entity_poly.entity_id
_entity_poly.type
_entity_poly.pdbx_seq_one_letter_code
_entity_poly.pdbx_strand_id
1 'polypeptide(L)'
;MIWFFERPGERLQCEIRQTASGSGYELVWTTSDGRIHIETSHDSSELIRRRRALEHWLRLDGWVRPGRITPTRPPRHLCTRKTDLRPQ
;
A
#
# COMPACT_ATOMS: atom_id res chain seq x y z
N MET A 1 10.03 9.54 -0.90
CA MET A 1 8.83 9.37 -1.75
C MET A 1 8.02 8.22 -1.20
N ILE A 2 6.74 8.42 -0.89
CA ILE A 2 5.85 7.39 -0.34
C ILE A 2 4.72 7.10 -1.32
N TRP A 3 4.33 5.83 -1.46
CA TRP A 3 3.17 5.39 -2.23
C TRP A 3 2.55 4.16 -1.58
N PHE A 4 1.32 3.86 -1.95
CA PHE A 4 0.56 2.76 -1.35
C PHE A 4 0.15 1.77 -2.44
N PHE A 5 -0.12 0.54 -2.05
CA PHE A 5 -0.80 -0.47 -2.84
C PHE A 5 -1.95 -1.02 -2.03
N GLU A 6 -3.02 -1.37 -2.73
CA GLU A 6 -4.21 -1.93 -2.12
C GLU A 6 -4.56 -3.24 -2.81
N ARG A 7 -4.97 -4.20 -1.99
CA ARG A 7 -5.52 -5.51 -2.37
C ARG A 7 -6.84 -5.66 -1.59
N PRO A 8 -7.86 -6.38 -2.09
CA PRO A 8 -9.10 -6.57 -1.34
C PRO A 8 -8.84 -7.10 0.08
N GLY A 9 -8.97 -6.22 1.08
CA GLY A 9 -8.75 -6.53 2.50
C GLY A 9 -7.36 -6.21 3.04
N GLU A 10 -6.40 -5.80 2.20
CA GLU A 10 -5.01 -5.56 2.60
C GLU A 10 -4.45 -4.27 2.00
N ARG A 11 -3.57 -3.59 2.76
CA ARG A 11 -2.85 -2.41 2.29
C ARG A 11 -1.35 -2.60 2.50
N LEU A 12 -0.58 -2.12 1.54
CA LEU A 12 0.86 -2.09 1.59
C LEU A 12 1.34 -0.65 1.40
N GLN A 13 2.08 -0.14 2.37
CA GLN A 13 2.70 1.17 2.29
C GLN A 13 4.14 0.98 1.83
N CYS A 14 4.57 1.67 0.78
CA CYS A 14 5.95 1.66 0.30
C CYS A 14 6.55 3.05 0.38
N GLU A 15 7.79 3.13 0.80
CA GLU A 15 8.48 4.39 1.00
C GLU A 15 9.94 4.27 0.57
N ILE A 16 10.39 5.21 -0.25
CA ILE A 16 11.81 5.41 -0.55
C ILE A 16 12.29 6.58 0.27
N ARG A 17 13.33 6.33 1.06
CA ARG A 17 14.11 7.34 1.77
C ARG A 17 15.56 7.31 1.30
N GLN A 18 16.28 8.40 1.51
CA GLN A 18 17.74 8.40 1.42
C GLN A 18 18.27 8.03 2.80
N THR A 19 19.34 7.23 2.87
CA THR A 19 19.96 6.94 4.16
C THR A 19 20.52 8.22 4.77
N ALA A 20 20.48 8.32 6.10
CA ALA A 20 21.04 9.44 6.84
C ALA A 20 22.54 9.66 6.57
N SER A 21 23.26 8.63 6.11
CA SER A 21 24.68 8.71 5.72
C SER A 21 24.89 9.28 4.31
N GLY A 22 23.82 9.59 3.56
CA GLY A 22 23.86 10.22 2.24
C GLY A 22 24.42 9.35 1.10
N SER A 23 24.87 8.12 1.39
CA SER A 23 25.55 7.24 0.43
C SER A 23 24.67 6.10 -0.10
N GLY A 24 23.34 6.26 -0.03
CA GLY A 24 22.41 5.25 -0.49
C GLY A 24 20.94 5.61 -0.30
N TYR A 25 20.10 4.59 -0.51
CA TYR A 25 18.66 4.65 -0.52
C TYR A 25 18.07 3.48 0.26
N GLU A 26 16.96 3.74 0.93
CA GLU A 26 16.25 2.76 1.73
C GLU A 26 14.84 2.62 1.15
N LEU A 27 14.52 1.41 0.69
CA LEU A 27 13.19 1.03 0.26
C LEU A 27 12.51 0.31 1.42
N VAL A 28 11.55 0.99 2.03
CA VAL A 28 10.76 0.47 3.14
C VAL A 28 9.39 0.07 2.62
N TRP A 29 8.89 -1.12 2.96
CA TRP A 29 7.48 -1.43 2.78
C TRP A 29 6.87 -2.06 4.02
N THR A 30 5.68 -1.58 4.37
CA THR A 30 4.90 -2.01 5.51
C THR A 30 3.63 -2.70 5.03
N THR A 31 3.46 -3.95 5.45
CA THR A 31 2.25 -4.75 5.20
C THR A 31 1.14 -4.41 6.19
N SER A 32 -0.11 -4.77 5.90
CA SER A 32 -1.23 -4.60 6.81
C SER A 32 -1.13 -5.44 8.09
N ASP A 33 -0.33 -6.50 8.06
CA ASP A 33 0.04 -7.33 9.23
C ASP A 33 0.98 -6.58 10.20
N GLY A 34 1.49 -5.40 9.81
CA GLY A 34 2.43 -4.61 10.60
C GLY A 34 3.89 -4.98 10.37
N ARG A 35 4.19 -5.93 9.47
CA ARG A 35 5.57 -6.27 9.09
C ARG A 35 6.16 -5.14 8.27
N ILE A 36 7.30 -4.63 8.74
CA ILE A 36 8.11 -3.62 8.08
C ILE A 36 9.31 -4.32 7.47
N HIS A 37 9.47 -4.19 6.17
CA HIS A 37 10.66 -4.62 5.44
C HIS A 37 11.43 -3.38 5.03
N ILE A 38 12.74 -3.38 5.29
CA ILE A 38 13.64 -2.29 4.94
C ILE A 38 14.73 -2.89 4.07
N GLU A 39 14.92 -2.31 2.89
CA GLU A 39 15.93 -2.76 1.94
C GLU A 39 16.85 -1.59 1.56
N THR A 40 18.12 -1.69 1.96
CA THR A 40 19.15 -0.67 1.73
C THR A 40 19.87 -0.93 0.42
N SER A 41 20.02 0.10 -0.41
CA SER A 41 20.69 0.09 -1.71
C SER A 41 21.68 1.24 -1.76
N HIS A 42 22.93 1.02 -2.19
CA HIS A 42 23.89 2.12 -2.34
C HIS A 42 23.73 2.87 -3.67
N ASP A 43 23.31 2.15 -4.72
CA ASP A 43 23.16 2.72 -6.06
C ASP A 43 21.71 3.10 -6.39
N SER A 44 21.55 4.21 -7.09
CA SER A 44 20.25 4.63 -7.64
C SER A 44 19.72 3.62 -8.68
N SER A 45 20.63 3.00 -9.44
CA SER A 45 20.31 1.92 -10.39
C SER A 45 19.75 0.68 -9.69
N GLU A 46 20.37 0.27 -8.57
CA GLU A 46 19.91 -0.84 -7.72
C GLU A 46 18.54 -0.54 -7.13
N LEU A 47 18.34 0.68 -6.62
CA LEU A 47 17.04 1.14 -6.11
C LEU A 47 15.94 1.04 -7.17
N ILE A 48 16.20 1.47 -8.40
CA ILE A 48 15.23 1.40 -9.50
C ILE A 48 14.91 -0.06 -9.84
N ARG A 49 15.92 -0.93 -9.87
CA ARG A 49 15.74 -2.38 -10.10
C ARG A 49 14.88 -3.02 -9.01
N ARG A 50 15.21 -2.78 -7.74
CA ARG A 50 14.45 -3.28 -6.59
C ARG A 50 13.02 -2.78 -6.57
N ARG A 51 12.82 -1.48 -6.81
CA ARG A 51 11.49 -0.90 -6.95
C ARG A 51 10.71 -1.60 -8.08
N ARG A 52 11.31 -1.81 -9.25
CA ARG A 52 10.65 -2.50 -10.37
C ARG A 52 10.35 -3.96 -10.06
N ALA A 53 11.27 -4.66 -9.39
CA ALA A 53 11.08 -6.05 -8.97
C ALA A 53 9.93 -6.15 -7.96
N LEU A 54 9.87 -5.24 -6.98
CA LEU A 54 8.76 -5.13 -6.03
C LEU A 54 7.45 -4.83 -6.75
N GLU A 55 7.42 -3.85 -7.66
CA GLU A 55 6.23 -3.55 -8.48
C GLU A 55 5.77 -4.75 -9.30
N HIS A 56 6.70 -5.51 -9.86
CA HIS A 56 6.40 -6.71 -10.63
C HIS A 56 5.84 -7.82 -9.74
N TRP A 57 6.48 -8.11 -8.61
CA TRP A 57 6.00 -9.07 -7.61
C TRP A 57 4.61 -8.73 -7.09
N LEU A 58 4.40 -7.46 -6.71
CA LEU A 58 3.12 -6.97 -6.25
C LEU A 58 2.04 -7.10 -7.33
N ARG A 59 2.37 -6.80 -8.59
CA ARG A 59 1.43 -7.02 -9.71
C ARG A 59 1.09 -8.49 -9.92
N LEU A 60 2.07 -9.40 -9.83
CA LEU A 60 1.84 -10.84 -9.94
C LEU A 60 0.96 -11.37 -8.80
N ASP A 61 1.15 -10.84 -7.59
CA ASP A 61 0.37 -11.18 -6.41
C ASP A 61 -1.02 -10.49 -6.37
N GLY A 62 -1.33 -9.63 -7.37
CA GLY A 62 -2.63 -9.01 -7.56
C GLY A 62 -2.81 -7.67 -6.83
N TRP A 63 -1.73 -7.06 -6.33
CA TRP A 63 -1.77 -5.73 -5.74
C TRP A 63 -1.93 -4.65 -6.79
N VAL A 64 -2.86 -3.73 -6.53
CA VAL A 64 -3.16 -2.63 -7.43
C VAL A 64 -2.57 -1.36 -6.84
N ARG A 65 -1.78 -0.63 -7.63
CA ARG A 65 -1.45 0.75 -7.27
C ARG A 65 -2.74 1.56 -7.39
N PRO A 66 -3.14 2.34 -6.38
CA PRO A 66 -4.24 3.29 -6.51
C PRO A 66 -3.79 4.42 -7.44
N GLY A 67 -3.72 4.14 -8.74
CA GLY A 67 -3.49 5.12 -9.77
C GLY A 67 -4.79 5.84 -10.04
N ARG A 68 -5.13 6.89 -9.27
CA ARG A 68 -6.38 7.66 -9.42
C ARG A 68 -7.61 6.78 -9.70
N ILE A 69 -7.75 5.65 -9.03
CA ILE A 69 -9.03 4.97 -8.96
C ILE A 69 -9.60 5.46 -7.65
N THR A 70 -10.48 6.46 -7.76
CA THR A 70 -11.33 6.93 -6.68
C THR A 70 -11.73 5.71 -5.85
N PRO A 71 -11.51 5.68 -4.52
CA PRO A 71 -12.05 4.60 -3.73
C PRO A 71 -13.55 4.60 -4.01
N THR A 72 -14.06 3.50 -4.58
CA THR A 72 -15.50 3.31 -4.68
C THR A 72 -15.98 3.23 -3.25
N ARG A 73 -16.44 4.38 -2.76
CA ARG A 73 -17.07 4.57 -1.47
C ARG A 73 -17.93 3.33 -1.22
N PRO A 74 -17.75 2.62 -0.09
CA PRO A 74 -18.61 1.48 0.20
C PRO A 74 -20.06 1.96 0.07
N PRO A 75 -20.94 1.25 -0.65
CA PRO A 75 -22.32 1.67 -0.78
C PRO A 75 -22.88 1.83 0.64
N ARG A 76 -23.34 3.04 0.94
CA ARG A 76 -23.79 3.49 2.27
C ARG A 76 -25.09 2.81 2.73
N HIS A 77 -25.44 1.67 2.13
CA HIS A 77 -26.69 0.93 2.36
C HIS A 77 -26.61 -0.08 3.51
N LEU A 78 -25.48 -0.16 4.23
CA LEU A 78 -25.40 -0.85 5.52
C LEU A 78 -25.72 0.05 6.73
N CYS A 79 -26.36 1.21 6.52
CA CYS A 79 -27.21 1.79 7.55
C CYS A 79 -28.66 1.27 7.40
N THR A 80 -28.82 -0.05 7.29
CA THR A 80 -30.09 -0.68 7.66
C THR A 80 -30.17 -0.69 9.18
N ARG A 81 -30.49 0.45 9.80
CA ARG A 81 -31.26 0.40 11.04
C ARG A 81 -32.66 -0.09 10.67
N LYS A 82 -32.78 -1.41 10.60
CA LYS A 82 -34.06 -2.10 10.61
C LYS A 82 -34.48 -2.22 12.08
N THR A 83 -35.38 -1.34 12.49
CA THR A 83 -36.38 -1.63 13.53
C THR A 83 -37.57 -0.76 13.12
N ASP A 84 -38.35 -1.23 12.14
CA ASP A 84 -39.55 -2.03 12.37
C ASP A 84 -40.33 -1.56 13.62
N LEU A 85 -41.33 -0.72 13.35
CA LEU A 85 -42.68 -0.77 13.91
C LEU A 85 -42.86 -1.47 15.28
N ARG A 86 -43.35 -0.72 16.27
CA ARG A 86 -44.74 -0.89 16.73
C ARG A 86 -45.24 0.24 17.63
N PRO A 87 -46.57 0.46 17.67
CA PRO A 87 -47.24 1.52 18.40
C PRO A 87 -47.68 1.07 19.81
N GLN A 88 -47.89 2.03 20.69
CA GLN A 88 -49.02 2.27 21.60
C GLN A 88 -48.67 3.49 22.46
#